data_AF-A0A2A3TXK2-F1
#
_entry.id   AF-A0A2A3TXK2-F1
#
_cell.length_a   1.000
_cell.length_b   1.000
_cell.length_c   1.000
_cell.angle_alpha   90.00
_cell.angle_beta   90.00
_cell.angle_gamma   90.00
#
_symmetry.space_group_name_H-M   'P 1'
#
loop_
_entity.id
_entity.type
_entity.pdbx_description
1 polymer ?
#
loop_
_entity_poly.entity_id
_entity_poly.type
_entity_poly.pdbx_seq_one_letter_code
_entity_poly.pdbx_strand_id
1 'polypeptide(L)'
;MTKIGKLQEHFHELMEKTGDKSGYSISVSNFAKVVSYDSTHHTADVQPQVDDEGGRDEVGIIIGCPVLMNCYAFDGGASMKAGATVFVVFNDRDLDNFSGGKYTKASDRTHSVNDAVVVGVYK
;
A
#
# COMPACT_ATOMS: atom_id res chain seq x y z
N MET A 1 15.44 4.04 43.53
CA MET A 1 15.31 3.12 42.36
C MET A 1 16.62 2.39 42.15
N THR A 2 16.62 1.06 42.25
CA THR A 2 17.79 0.20 42.04
C THR A 2 18.12 0.09 40.55
N LYS A 3 19.40 -0.14 40.20
CA LYS A 3 19.87 -0.28 38.82
C LYS A 3 19.12 -1.36 38.01
N ILE A 4 18.60 -2.38 38.71
CA ILE A 4 17.81 -3.47 38.13
C ILE A 4 16.43 -2.97 37.65
N GLY A 5 15.78 -2.06 38.38
CA GLY A 5 14.48 -1.50 37.98
C GLY A 5 14.56 -0.67 36.69
N LYS A 6 15.61 0.15 36.56
CA LYS A 6 15.85 0.93 35.34
C LYS A 6 16.17 0.08 34.11
N LEU A 7 16.75 -1.11 34.29
CA LEU A 7 17.02 -2.02 33.18
C LEU A 7 15.73 -2.69 32.67
N GLN A 8 14.84 -3.07 33.59
CA GLN A 8 13.53 -3.64 33.26
C GLN A 8 12.65 -2.63 32.52
N GLU A 9 12.62 -1.37 32.96
CA GLU A 9 11.87 -0.28 32.28
C GLU A 9 12.40 -0.05 30.86
N HIS A 10 13.71 0.10 30.66
CA HIS A 10 14.27 0.27 29.31
C HIS A 10 14.03 -0.94 28.40
N PHE A 11 14.07 -2.16 28.94
CA PHE A 11 13.77 -3.35 28.14
C PHE A 11 12.30 -3.40 27.74
N HIS A 12 11.40 -3.00 28.65
CA HIS A 12 9.97 -2.88 28.35
C HIS A 12 9.71 -1.84 27.25
N GLU A 13 10.26 -0.63 27.39
CA GLU A 13 10.16 0.42 26.37
C GLU A 13 10.73 -0.01 25.02
N LEU A 14 11.84 -0.76 25.01
CA LEU A 14 12.44 -1.26 23.79
C LEU A 14 11.53 -2.29 23.10
N MET A 15 10.94 -3.21 23.87
CA MET A 15 10.03 -4.23 23.34
C MET A 15 8.75 -3.61 22.81
N GLU A 16 8.21 -2.61 23.51
CA GLU A 16 7.05 -1.81 23.07
C GLU A 16 7.36 -1.08 21.75
N LYS A 17 8.45 -0.31 21.70
CA LYS A 17 8.89 0.38 20.46
C LYS A 17 9.20 -0.57 19.30
N THR A 18 9.70 -1.77 19.59
CA THR A 18 9.98 -2.79 18.57
C THR A 18 8.67 -3.40 18.05
N GLY A 19 7.71 -3.66 18.94
CA GLY A 19 6.37 -4.10 18.58
C GLY A 19 5.64 -3.06 17.71
N ASP A 20 5.67 -1.80 18.12
CA ASP A 20 5.03 -0.71 17.38
C ASP A 20 5.64 -0.58 15.97
N LYS A 21 6.97 -0.57 15.85
CA LYS A 21 7.66 -0.54 14.55
C LYS A 21 7.33 -1.73 13.65
N SER A 22 7.06 -2.91 14.22
CA SER A 22 6.64 -4.07 13.42
C SER A 22 5.28 -3.86 12.77
N GLY A 23 4.34 -3.19 13.44
CA GLY A 23 3.01 -2.88 12.89
C GLY A 23 3.05 -1.92 11.69
N TYR A 24 3.90 -0.90 11.74
CA TYR A 24 4.08 0.07 10.63
C TYR A 24 4.79 -0.50 9.40
N SER A 25 5.37 -1.70 9.50
CA SER A 25 6.06 -2.34 8.36
C SER A 25 5.11 -3.06 7.39
N ILE A 26 3.84 -3.22 7.79
CA ILE A 26 2.81 -3.96 7.05
C ILE A 26 1.92 -2.95 6.33
N SER A 27 2.09 -2.82 5.02
CA SER A 27 1.15 -2.04 4.19
C SER A 27 -0.10 -2.89 3.97
N VAL A 28 -1.27 -2.40 4.38
CA VAL A 28 -2.55 -3.12 4.25
C VAL A 28 -3.40 -2.52 3.14
N SER A 29 -3.83 -1.28 3.34
CA SER A 29 -4.62 -0.54 2.36
C SER A 29 -4.55 0.96 2.65
N ASN A 30 -4.81 1.77 1.63
CA ASN A 30 -4.85 3.23 1.74
C ASN A 30 -5.83 3.82 0.72
N PHE A 31 -6.32 5.02 1.00
CA PHE A 31 -6.87 5.87 -0.05
C PHE A 31 -5.74 6.55 -0.82
N ALA A 32 -5.86 6.59 -2.14
CA ALA A 32 -4.90 7.20 -3.03
C ALA A 32 -5.60 8.02 -4.11
N LYS A 33 -4.89 8.98 -4.69
CA LYS A 33 -5.35 9.75 -5.85
C LYS A 33 -4.66 9.24 -7.10
N VAL A 34 -5.43 9.02 -8.16
CA VAL A 34 -4.90 8.61 -9.46
C VAL A 34 -4.09 9.75 -10.06
N VAL A 35 -2.82 9.52 -10.33
CA VAL A 35 -1.94 10.45 -11.05
C VAL A 35 -2.09 10.23 -12.55
N SER A 36 -2.02 8.97 -12.98
CA SER A 36 -2.15 8.56 -14.38
C SER A 36 -2.95 7.26 -14.48
N TYR A 37 -3.60 7.01 -15.63
CA TYR A 37 -4.31 5.77 -15.90
C TYR A 37 -4.06 5.31 -17.33
N ASP A 38 -3.58 4.08 -17.50
CA ASP A 38 -3.45 3.39 -18.77
C ASP A 38 -4.67 2.50 -18.98
N SER A 39 -5.60 2.94 -19.85
CA SER A 39 -6.81 2.19 -20.18
C SER A 39 -6.57 0.97 -21.06
N THR A 40 -5.40 0.85 -21.70
CA THR A 40 -5.05 -0.28 -22.56
C THR A 40 -4.53 -1.45 -21.74
N HIS A 41 -3.68 -1.18 -20.75
CA HIS A 41 -3.12 -2.21 -19.87
C HIS A 41 -3.84 -2.32 -18.51
N HIS A 42 -4.80 -1.43 -18.24
CA HIS A 42 -5.53 -1.32 -16.98
C HIS A 42 -4.60 -1.21 -15.76
N THR A 43 -3.62 -0.32 -15.87
CA THR A 43 -2.69 0.05 -14.80
C THR A 43 -2.81 1.53 -14.46
N ALA A 44 -2.49 1.90 -13.23
CA ALA A 44 -2.59 3.27 -12.76
C ALA A 44 -1.42 3.65 -11.85
N ASP A 45 -0.95 4.89 -11.99
CA ASP A 45 -0.04 5.48 -11.02
C ASP A 45 -0.88 6.18 -9.96
N VAL A 46 -0.58 5.94 -8.68
CA VAL A 46 -1.42 6.41 -7.57
C VAL A 46 -0.58 7.03 -6.47
N GLN A 47 -1.04 8.16 -5.94
CA GLN A 47 -0.43 8.89 -4.84
C GLN A 47 -1.26 8.66 -3.57
N PRO A 48 -0.76 7.89 -2.59
CA PRO A 48 -1.41 7.76 -1.29
C PRO A 48 -1.74 9.13 -0.67
N GLN A 49 -2.90 9.24 -0.03
CA GLN A 49 -3.40 10.47 0.59
C GLN A 49 -3.24 10.48 2.12
N VAL A 50 -2.55 9.49 2.70
CA VAL A 50 -2.28 9.47 4.13
C VAL A 50 -1.30 10.59 4.48
N ASP A 51 -1.71 11.43 5.41
CA ASP A 51 -0.88 12.47 6.03
C ASP A 51 -0.76 12.09 7.51
N ASP A 52 0.31 11.36 7.83
CA ASP A 52 0.61 10.93 9.19
C ASP A 52 1.71 11.86 9.72
N GLU A 53 1.33 12.88 10.49
CA GLU A 53 2.28 13.81 11.12
C GLU A 53 3.29 13.01 11.98
N GLY A 54 4.51 12.83 11.46
CA GLY A 54 5.56 12.04 12.11
C GLY A 54 5.61 10.55 11.74
N GLY A 55 4.79 10.09 10.79
CA GLY A 55 4.81 8.76 10.18
C GLY A 55 5.78 8.65 9.00
N ARG A 56 5.64 7.60 8.16
CA ARG A 56 6.40 7.50 6.90
C ARG A 56 6.04 8.70 6.02
N ASP A 57 6.91 9.71 6.05
CA ASP A 57 6.92 10.88 5.18
C ASP A 57 6.43 10.51 3.78
N GLU A 58 5.42 11.26 3.32
CA GLU A 58 4.87 11.28 1.95
C GLU A 58 5.23 10.05 1.12
N VAL A 59 4.44 8.99 1.24
CA VAL A 59 4.61 7.79 0.40
C VAL A 59 4.62 8.25 -1.06
N GLY A 60 5.73 8.04 -1.76
CA GLY A 60 5.85 8.46 -3.15
C GLY A 60 4.78 7.83 -4.06
N ILE A 61 4.68 8.34 -5.28
CA ILE A 61 3.76 7.80 -6.28
C ILE A 61 4.09 6.31 -6.49
N ILE A 62 3.09 5.46 -6.30
CA ILE A 62 3.16 4.04 -6.59
C ILE A 62 2.84 3.87 -8.07
N ILE A 63 3.74 3.23 -8.80
CA ILE A 63 3.72 3.16 -10.27
C ILE A 63 3.11 1.84 -10.74
N GLY A 64 2.27 1.91 -11.78
CA GLY A 64 1.82 0.73 -12.51
C GLY A 64 0.91 -0.22 -11.73
N CYS A 65 0.15 0.28 -10.76
CA CYS A 65 -0.78 -0.52 -9.97
C CYS A 65 -1.83 -1.17 -10.88
N PRO A 66 -2.04 -2.50 -10.81
CA PRO A 66 -3.13 -3.14 -11.53
C PRO A 66 -4.48 -2.60 -11.05
N VAL A 67 -5.37 -2.35 -12.00
CA VAL A 67 -6.74 -1.89 -11.72
C VAL A 67 -7.70 -3.05 -11.96
N LEU A 68 -8.47 -3.41 -10.92
CA LEU A 68 -9.45 -4.47 -11.06
C LEU A 68 -10.61 -4.07 -11.98
N MET A 69 -11.12 -5.05 -12.73
CA MET A 69 -12.14 -4.86 -13.77
C MET A 69 -13.36 -4.05 -13.31
N ASN A 70 -13.78 -4.23 -12.06
CA ASN A 70 -14.92 -3.52 -11.48
C ASN A 70 -14.76 -2.00 -11.43
N CYS A 71 -13.52 -1.48 -11.50
CA CYS A 71 -13.24 -0.06 -11.40
C CYS A 71 -13.45 0.71 -12.72
N TYR A 72 -13.52 0.01 -13.86
CA TYR A 72 -13.60 0.65 -15.18
C TYR A 72 -14.61 0.01 -16.14
N ALA A 73 -15.02 -1.25 -15.92
CA ALA A 73 -15.85 -1.96 -16.90
C ALA A 73 -17.34 -1.53 -16.87
N PHE A 74 -17.84 -1.06 -15.73
CA PHE A 74 -19.29 -0.88 -15.54
C PHE A 74 -19.83 0.50 -15.93
N ASP A 75 -18.97 1.49 -16.10
CA ASP A 75 -19.34 2.87 -16.43
C ASP A 75 -18.64 3.39 -17.69
N GLY A 76 -18.08 2.48 -18.50
CA GLY A 76 -17.30 2.82 -19.68
C GLY A 76 -15.98 3.54 -19.36
N GLY A 77 -15.45 3.39 -18.15
CA GLY A 77 -14.17 3.97 -17.73
C GLY A 77 -14.28 5.41 -17.22
N ALA A 78 -15.49 5.94 -17.00
CA ALA A 78 -15.69 7.33 -16.59
C ALA A 78 -15.17 7.63 -15.16
N SER A 79 -15.22 6.64 -14.28
CA SER A 79 -14.79 6.76 -12.88
C SER A 79 -13.27 6.68 -12.75
N MET A 80 -12.63 5.83 -13.56
CA MET A 80 -11.18 5.66 -13.53
C MET A 80 -10.47 6.69 -14.42
N LYS A 81 -10.06 7.81 -13.81
CA LYS A 81 -9.36 8.92 -14.47
C LYS A 81 -8.36 9.58 -13.54
N ALA A 82 -7.42 10.33 -14.12
CA ALA A 82 -6.53 11.20 -13.34
C ALA A 82 -7.34 12.12 -12.40
N GLY A 83 -6.88 12.24 -11.16
CA GLY A 83 -7.53 12.97 -10.09
C GLY A 83 -8.64 12.22 -9.35
N ALA A 84 -9.07 11.03 -9.81
CA ALA A 84 -10.03 10.21 -9.08
C ALA A 84 -9.43 9.72 -7.76
N THR A 85 -10.27 9.61 -6.73
CA THR A 85 -9.89 8.96 -5.46
C THR A 85 -10.16 7.48 -5.59
N VAL A 86 -9.19 6.65 -5.21
CA VAL A 86 -9.27 5.19 -5.28
C VAL A 86 -8.89 4.57 -3.95
N PHE A 87 -9.36 3.34 -3.73
CA PHE A 87 -8.94 2.51 -2.63
C PHE A 87 -7.93 1.47 -3.13
N VAL A 88 -6.75 1.45 -2.53
CA VAL A 88 -5.68 0.52 -2.87
C VAL A 88 -5.45 -0.47 -1.75
N VAL A 89 -5.15 -1.71 -2.11
CA VAL A 89 -4.76 -2.79 -1.20
C VAL A 89 -3.38 -3.28 -1.61
N PHE A 90 -2.50 -3.53 -0.64
CA PHE A 90 -1.17 -4.06 -0.90
C PHE A 90 -1.19 -5.58 -0.79
N ASN A 91 -0.71 -6.25 -1.83
CA ASN A 91 -0.73 -7.70 -1.89
C ASN A 91 0.31 -8.31 -0.94
N ASP A 92 -0.02 -9.46 -0.38
CA ASP A 92 0.85 -10.19 0.56
C ASP A 92 2.16 -10.64 -0.10
N ARG A 93 2.19 -10.80 -1.43
CA ARG A 93 3.35 -11.25 -2.20
C ARG A 93 3.62 -10.28 -3.35
N ASP A 94 4.84 -10.31 -3.89
CA ASP A 94 5.14 -9.49 -5.07
C ASP A 94 4.22 -9.80 -6.24
N LEU A 95 3.94 -8.79 -7.07
CA LEU A 95 3.09 -8.92 -8.25
C LEU A 95 3.86 -8.84 -9.57
N ASP A 96 5.19 -8.77 -9.54
CA ASP A 96 6.05 -8.54 -10.72
C ASP A 96 5.82 -9.59 -11.83
N ASN A 97 5.51 -10.84 -11.46
CA ASN A 97 5.25 -11.95 -12.38
C ASN A 97 3.76 -12.33 -12.49
N PHE A 98 2.85 -11.56 -11.90
CA PHE A 98 1.42 -11.91 -11.91
C PHE A 98 0.72 -11.46 -13.19
N SER A 99 -0.02 -12.37 -13.82
CA SER A 99 -0.78 -12.10 -15.06
C SER A 99 -2.18 -12.71 -15.06
N GLY A 100 -2.82 -12.85 -13.89
CA GLY A 100 -4.19 -13.37 -13.78
C GLY A 100 -4.32 -14.88 -13.51
N GLY A 101 -3.28 -15.53 -12.97
CA GLY A 101 -3.28 -16.95 -12.66
C GLY A 101 -2.25 -17.33 -11.60
N LYS A 102 -1.91 -18.61 -11.51
CA LYS A 102 -0.82 -19.08 -10.65
C LYS A 102 0.50 -18.49 -11.15
N TYR A 103 1.30 -17.91 -10.25
CA TYR A 103 2.57 -17.27 -10.57
C TYR A 103 3.65 -17.64 -9.56
N THR A 104 4.90 -17.34 -9.91
CA THR A 104 6.06 -17.47 -9.02
C THR A 104 6.54 -16.08 -8.64
N LYS A 105 6.71 -15.86 -7.34
CA LYS A 105 7.26 -14.63 -6.78
C LYS A 105 8.61 -14.27 -7.42
N ALA A 106 8.79 -13.02 -7.82
CA ALA A 106 10.07 -12.49 -8.29
C ALA A 106 10.97 -12.08 -7.11
N SER A 107 10.39 -11.90 -5.92
CA SER A 107 11.01 -11.32 -4.75
C SER A 107 10.45 -11.92 -3.44
N ASP A 108 11.05 -11.57 -2.31
CA ASP A 108 10.54 -11.92 -0.97
C ASP A 108 9.70 -10.80 -0.34
N ARG A 109 9.40 -9.74 -1.11
CA ARG A 109 8.55 -8.63 -0.66
C ARG A 109 7.19 -9.15 -0.19
N THR A 110 6.77 -8.64 0.96
CA THR A 110 5.49 -8.98 1.61
C THR A 110 4.89 -7.68 2.14
N HIS A 111 3.60 -7.41 1.86
CA HIS A 111 2.91 -6.18 2.28
C HIS A 111 3.65 -4.89 1.87
N SER A 112 4.22 -4.89 0.66
CA SER A 112 5.03 -3.78 0.15
C SER A 112 4.17 -2.73 -0.54
N VAL A 113 4.59 -1.46 -0.43
CA VAL A 113 3.95 -0.35 -1.13
C VAL A 113 3.98 -0.49 -2.66
N ASN A 114 4.96 -1.24 -3.18
CA ASN A 114 5.13 -1.45 -4.62
C ASN A 114 4.15 -2.47 -5.19
N ASP A 115 3.52 -3.28 -4.34
CA ASP A 115 2.65 -4.38 -4.75
C ASP A 115 1.17 -4.00 -4.53
N ALA A 116 0.82 -2.75 -4.85
CA ALA A 116 -0.51 -2.18 -4.66
C ALA A 116 -1.46 -2.53 -5.82
N VAL A 117 -2.72 -2.79 -5.49
CA VAL A 117 -3.81 -3.07 -6.43
C VAL A 117 -4.97 -2.10 -6.18
N VAL A 118 -5.48 -1.48 -7.24
CA VAL A 118 -6.68 -0.64 -7.17
C VAL A 118 -7.92 -1.53 -7.19
N VAL A 119 -8.66 -1.54 -6.08
CA VAL A 119 -9.83 -2.42 -5.92
C VAL A 119 -11.17 -1.69 -5.99
N GLY A 120 -11.16 -0.35 -5.94
CA GLY A 120 -12.36 0.46 -6.05
C GLY A 120 -12.07 1.94 -6.30
N VAL A 121 -13.03 2.62 -6.91
CA VAL A 121 -13.06 4.08 -7.06
C VAL A 121 -14.02 4.67 -6.02
N TYR A 122 -13.55 5.66 -5.27
CA TYR A 122 -14.34 6.40 -4.27
C TYR A 122 -14.96 7.64 -4.91
N LYS A 123 -16.21 7.94 -4.53
CA LYS A 123 -16.99 9.06 -5.04
C LYS A 123 -17.58 9.88 -3.90
#